data_AF-A0AAD8HZR6-F1
#
_entry.id   AF-A0AAD8HZR6-F1
#
_cell.length_a   1.000
_cell.length_b   1.000
_cell.length_c   1.000
_cell.angle_alpha   90.00
_cell.angle_beta   90.00
_cell.angle_gamma   90.00
#
_symmetry.space_group_name_H-M   'P 1'
#
loop_
_entity.id
_entity.type
_entity.pdbx_description
1 polymer ?
#
loop_
_entity_poly.entity_id
_entity_poly.type
_entity_poly.pdbx_seq_one_letter_code
_entity_poly.pdbx_strand_id
1 'polypeptide(L)'
;MELNKYDKLNNIDTATYDWKCRVRLQNFWKGIKRETQEYYGLNMIFIDDSNSRIHAFASSKYCGDLPENLVEGGIYILSNFKVKDYLGDEIYRPVRNPKHIYFTTHTKLEKDENGGLEIEDYAFDLFHMKDIEKLVDDNRFLIDMVGKVQNLQEVIKTTKNEHEITRLKFDISDGRFRIKVTLFDNFATMVQEEFRKSGEKDIFVVVASARVGRYEGAPNLTNYPATRIYIEPITARLFGLLILNTKLN
;
A
#
# COMPACT_ATOMS: atom_id res chain seq x y z
N MET A 1 -0.44 -12.91 -32.18
CA MET A 1 -0.69 -12.28 -30.86
C MET A 1 -1.04 -10.83 -31.13
N GLU A 2 -2.24 -10.38 -30.78
CA GLU A 2 -2.52 -8.94 -30.77
C GLU A 2 -1.55 -8.27 -29.81
N LEU A 3 -0.77 -7.32 -30.33
CA LEU A 3 0.36 -6.74 -29.62
C LEU A 3 -0.06 -5.89 -28.41
N ASN A 4 -1.33 -5.45 -28.31
CA ASN A 4 -1.86 -4.67 -27.18
C ASN A 4 -3.31 -5.07 -26.85
N LYS A 5 -3.49 -6.17 -26.11
CA LYS A 5 -4.82 -6.64 -25.65
C LYS A 5 -5.41 -5.80 -24.50
N TYR A 6 -4.58 -5.04 -23.80
CA TYR A 6 -4.93 -4.29 -22.59
C TYR A 6 -4.30 -2.90 -22.58
N ASP A 7 -5.04 -1.92 -22.08
CA ASP A 7 -4.56 -0.57 -21.85
C ASP A 7 -3.59 -0.53 -20.66
N LYS A 8 -2.58 0.33 -20.76
CA LYS A 8 -1.63 0.60 -19.66
C LYS A 8 -2.22 1.62 -18.70
N LEU A 9 -2.00 1.44 -17.40
CA LEU A 9 -2.45 2.37 -16.37
C LEU A 9 -1.88 3.78 -16.52
N ASN A 10 -0.70 3.94 -17.13
CA ASN A 10 -0.15 5.27 -17.43
C ASN A 10 -0.87 5.99 -18.58
N ASN A 11 -1.55 5.25 -19.44
CA ASN A 11 -2.17 5.79 -20.65
C ASN A 11 -3.67 6.10 -20.46
N ILE A 12 -4.31 5.53 -19.44
CA ILE A 12 -5.72 5.83 -19.17
C ILE A 12 -5.91 7.31 -18.83
N ASP A 13 -7.05 7.87 -19.20
CA ASP A 13 -7.40 9.26 -18.94
C ASP A 13 -8.90 9.41 -18.68
N THR A 14 -9.33 10.67 -18.50
CA THR A 14 -10.70 11.03 -18.12
C THR A 14 -11.66 11.14 -19.31
N ALA A 15 -11.20 10.95 -20.54
CA ALA A 15 -11.98 11.18 -21.76
C ALA A 15 -13.01 10.08 -22.03
N THR A 16 -12.75 8.86 -21.55
CA THR A 16 -13.61 7.71 -21.78
C THR A 16 -13.75 6.82 -20.55
N TYR A 17 -14.65 5.86 -20.64
CA TYR A 17 -14.94 4.86 -19.62
C TYR A 17 -14.65 3.43 -20.09
N ASP A 18 -14.43 3.21 -21.39
CA ASP A 18 -14.28 1.90 -22.03
C ASP A 18 -12.87 1.29 -21.94
N TRP A 19 -12.07 1.78 -20.98
CA TRP A 19 -10.76 1.24 -20.65
C TRP A 19 -10.83 -0.24 -20.27
N LYS A 20 -9.77 -0.97 -20.62
CA LYS A 20 -9.58 -2.38 -20.25
C LYS A 20 -8.13 -2.66 -19.86
N CYS A 21 -7.87 -2.75 -18.56
CA CYS A 21 -6.54 -3.00 -18.01
C CYS A 21 -6.41 -4.43 -17.46
N ARG A 22 -5.22 -5.01 -17.60
CA ARG A 22 -4.81 -6.23 -16.89
C ARG A 22 -3.94 -5.82 -15.71
N VAL A 23 -4.40 -6.11 -14.50
CA VAL A 23 -3.82 -5.57 -13.28
C VAL A 23 -3.65 -6.63 -12.20
N ARG A 24 -2.58 -6.54 -11.43
CA ARG A 24 -2.42 -7.24 -10.16
C ARG A 24 -3.04 -6.40 -9.04
N LEU A 25 -3.85 -7.01 -8.19
CA LEU A 25 -4.35 -6.40 -6.97
C LEU A 25 -3.27 -6.48 -5.88
N GLN A 26 -2.51 -5.41 -5.67
CA GLN A 26 -1.47 -5.42 -4.63
C GLN A 26 -2.07 -5.42 -3.22
N ASN A 27 -3.16 -4.69 -3.03
CA ASN A 27 -3.73 -4.43 -1.70
C ASN A 27 -5.18 -3.94 -1.84
N PHE A 28 -6.03 -4.28 -0.87
CA PHE A 28 -7.35 -3.67 -0.72
C PHE A 28 -7.75 -3.50 0.75
N TRP A 29 -8.65 -2.55 1.02
CA TRP A 29 -9.20 -2.34 2.36
C TRP A 29 -10.59 -1.72 2.31
N LYS A 30 -11.39 -2.01 3.33
CA LYS A 30 -12.71 -1.42 3.52
C LYS A 30 -12.58 0.05 3.91
N GLY A 31 -13.31 0.92 3.21
CA GLY A 31 -13.58 2.29 3.60
C GLY A 31 -14.66 2.31 4.67
N ILE A 32 -14.28 2.70 5.88
CA ILE A 32 -15.17 2.80 7.04
C ILE A 32 -15.12 4.24 7.56
N LYS A 33 -16.27 4.85 7.83
CA LYS A 33 -16.36 6.16 8.49
C LYS A 33 -15.92 6.03 9.94
N ARG A 34 -15.04 6.90 10.41
CA ARG A 34 -14.47 6.77 11.76
C ARG A 34 -15.51 6.99 12.85
N GLU A 35 -16.44 7.91 12.63
CA GLU A 35 -17.43 8.33 13.62
C GLU A 35 -18.58 7.33 13.73
N THR A 36 -19.07 6.85 12.60
CA THR A 36 -20.27 5.99 12.54
C THR A 36 -19.95 4.51 12.40
N GLN A 37 -18.69 4.16 12.14
CA GLN A 37 -18.26 2.80 11.76
C GLN A 37 -18.99 2.24 10.53
N GLU A 38 -19.58 3.12 9.72
CA GLU A 38 -20.33 2.76 8.52
C GLU A 38 -19.39 2.43 7.36
N TYR A 39 -19.62 1.27 6.73
CA TYR A 39 -18.94 0.87 5.50
C TYR A 39 -19.46 1.68 4.30
N TYR A 40 -18.56 2.37 3.59
CA TYR A 40 -18.92 3.21 2.44
C TYR A 40 -18.31 2.75 1.11
N GLY A 41 -17.40 1.78 1.12
CA GLY A 41 -16.83 1.21 -0.11
C GLY A 41 -15.52 0.48 0.09
N LEU A 42 -14.92 0.07 -1.02
CA LEU A 42 -13.70 -0.71 -1.11
C LEU A 42 -12.63 0.11 -1.81
N ASN A 43 -11.47 0.25 -1.18
CA ASN A 43 -10.28 0.85 -1.79
C ASN A 43 -9.35 -0.27 -2.25
N MET A 44 -8.70 -0.09 -3.38
CA MET A 44 -7.81 -1.06 -4.01
C MET A 44 -6.59 -0.37 -4.59
N ILE A 45 -5.43 -1.02 -4.54
CA ILE A 45 -4.23 -0.59 -5.27
C ILE A 45 -3.95 -1.63 -6.35
N PHE A 46 -3.93 -1.16 -7.60
CA PHE A 46 -3.63 -1.97 -8.76
C PHE A 46 -2.25 -1.65 -9.33
N ILE A 47 -1.61 -2.67 -9.91
CA ILE A 47 -0.34 -2.59 -10.62
C ILE A 47 -0.50 -3.24 -11.99
N ASP A 48 0.07 -2.66 -13.04
CA ASP A 48 0.16 -3.30 -14.35
C ASP A 48 1.60 -3.71 -14.70
N ASP A 49 1.76 -4.30 -15.88
CA ASP A 49 3.05 -4.74 -16.44
C ASP A 49 3.99 -3.57 -16.83
N SER A 50 3.59 -2.32 -16.59
CA SER A 50 4.45 -1.14 -16.66
C SER A 50 4.96 -0.69 -15.30
N ASN A 51 4.70 -1.48 -14.25
CA ASN A 51 4.97 -1.16 -12.83
C ASN A 51 4.26 0.11 -12.34
N SER A 52 3.20 0.50 -13.03
CA SER A 52 2.43 1.70 -12.69
C SER A 52 1.40 1.35 -11.65
N ARG A 53 1.31 2.16 -10.60
CA ARG A 53 0.34 1.98 -9.53
C ARG A 53 -0.81 2.94 -9.67
N ILE A 54 -2.02 2.48 -9.37
CA ILE A 54 -3.17 3.37 -9.29
C ILE A 54 -4.08 2.96 -8.14
N HIS A 55 -4.65 3.97 -7.48
CA HIS A 55 -5.71 3.78 -6.53
C HIS A 55 -7.02 3.59 -7.30
N ALA A 56 -7.83 2.63 -6.88
CA ALA A 56 -9.20 2.44 -7.33
C ALA A 56 -10.15 2.43 -6.13
N PHE A 57 -11.35 2.98 -6.31
CA PHE A 57 -12.40 3.00 -5.30
C PHE A 57 -13.73 2.50 -5.88
N ALA A 58 -14.35 1.57 -5.17
CA ALA A 58 -15.70 1.10 -5.42
C ALA A 58 -16.60 1.49 -4.24
N SER A 59 -17.60 2.35 -4.46
CA SER A 59 -18.58 2.65 -3.41
C SER A 59 -19.32 1.38 -2.99
N SER A 60 -19.92 1.35 -1.80
CA SER A 60 -20.72 0.22 -1.33
C SER A 60 -21.84 -0.19 -2.30
N LYS A 61 -22.30 0.73 -3.16
CA LYS A 61 -23.29 0.46 -4.22
C LYS A 61 -22.74 -0.35 -5.40
N TYR A 62 -21.42 -0.35 -5.59
CA TYR A 62 -20.73 -0.95 -6.74
C TYR A 62 -19.72 -2.03 -6.34
N CYS A 63 -19.61 -2.34 -5.04
CA CYS A 63 -18.64 -3.32 -4.57
C CYS A 63 -19.18 -4.75 -4.60
N GLY A 64 -20.50 -4.97 -4.61
CA GLY A 64 -21.11 -6.30 -4.57
C GLY A 64 -20.38 -7.22 -3.58
N ASP A 65 -19.97 -8.38 -4.08
CA ASP A 65 -19.30 -9.44 -3.33
C ASP A 65 -17.76 -9.37 -3.45
N LEU A 66 -17.21 -8.25 -3.96
CA LEU A 66 -15.76 -8.07 -4.11
C LEU A 66 -15.00 -8.21 -2.78
N PRO A 67 -15.46 -7.63 -1.65
CA PRO A 67 -14.71 -7.75 -0.39
C PRO A 67 -14.50 -9.19 0.10
N GLU A 68 -15.37 -10.12 -0.29
CA GLU A 68 -15.31 -11.53 0.07
C GLU A 68 -14.49 -12.37 -0.92
N ASN A 69 -14.43 -11.95 -2.19
CA ASN A 69 -13.85 -12.74 -3.28
C ASN A 69 -12.49 -12.24 -3.77
N LEU A 70 -12.08 -11.03 -3.41
CA LEU A 70 -10.78 -10.50 -3.80
C LEU A 70 -9.63 -11.12 -3.01
N VAL A 71 -8.54 -11.38 -3.72
CA VAL A 71 -7.31 -11.97 -3.17
C VAL A 71 -6.15 -11.07 -3.52
N GLU A 72 -5.43 -10.57 -2.51
CA GLU A 72 -4.18 -9.82 -2.72
C GLU A 72 -3.17 -10.67 -3.49
N GLY A 73 -2.45 -10.04 -4.41
CA GLY A 73 -1.57 -10.71 -5.38
C GLY A 73 -2.30 -11.32 -6.58
N GLY A 74 -3.63 -11.42 -6.59
CA GLY A 74 -4.40 -11.92 -7.72
C GLY A 74 -4.30 -11.00 -8.95
N ILE A 75 -4.32 -11.58 -10.16
CA ILE A 75 -4.37 -10.84 -11.42
C ILE A 75 -5.81 -10.82 -11.94
N TYR A 76 -6.25 -9.65 -12.36
CA TYR A 76 -7.61 -9.36 -12.79
C TYR A 76 -7.64 -8.55 -14.07
N ILE A 77 -8.73 -8.68 -14.83
CA ILE A 77 -9.11 -7.81 -15.92
C ILE A 77 -10.12 -6.80 -15.40
N LEU A 78 -9.71 -5.54 -15.36
CA LEU A 78 -10.54 -4.40 -14.96
C LEU A 78 -11.02 -3.69 -16.22
N SER A 79 -12.34 -3.54 -16.38
CA SER A 79 -12.91 -2.87 -17.55
C SER A 79 -14.10 -1.98 -17.22
N ASN A 80 -14.40 -1.03 -18.12
CA ASN A 80 -15.58 -0.16 -18.07
C ASN A 80 -15.64 0.70 -16.79
N PHE A 81 -14.57 1.43 -16.50
CA PHE A 81 -14.42 2.22 -15.27
C PHE A 81 -14.19 3.69 -15.55
N LYS A 82 -14.49 4.54 -14.56
CA LYS A 82 -14.28 5.99 -14.64
C LYS A 82 -12.88 6.32 -14.13
N VAL A 83 -12.17 7.19 -14.85
CA VAL A 83 -10.95 7.84 -14.34
C VAL A 83 -11.28 9.26 -13.91
N LYS A 84 -10.68 9.72 -12.81
CA LYS A 84 -10.71 11.13 -12.40
C LYS A 84 -9.31 11.58 -12.00
N ASP A 85 -9.03 12.86 -12.17
CA ASP A 85 -7.90 13.50 -11.54
C ASP A 85 -8.21 13.79 -10.06
N TYR A 86 -7.20 13.71 -9.21
CA TYR A 86 -7.29 14.21 -7.83
C TYR A 86 -7.40 15.74 -7.82
N LEU A 87 -8.26 16.27 -6.96
CA LEU A 87 -8.51 17.71 -6.83
C LEU A 87 -7.48 18.41 -5.93
N GLY A 88 -6.74 17.64 -5.12
CA GLY A 88 -5.64 18.11 -4.28
C GLY A 88 -6.00 18.33 -2.81
N ASP A 89 -7.28 18.24 -2.46
CA ASP A 89 -7.78 18.26 -1.07
C ASP A 89 -7.85 16.86 -0.44
N GLU A 90 -7.66 15.81 -1.24
CA GLU A 90 -7.68 14.44 -0.75
C GLU A 90 -6.45 14.11 0.10
N ILE A 91 -6.71 13.53 1.26
CA ILE A 91 -5.69 13.13 2.24
C ILE A 91 -5.47 11.62 2.23
N TYR A 92 -4.29 11.20 2.68
CA TYR A 92 -3.89 9.80 2.79
C TYR A 92 -3.98 9.01 1.48
N ARG A 93 -3.63 9.65 0.36
CA ARG A 93 -3.51 8.98 -0.94
C ARG A 93 -2.44 7.90 -0.87
N PRO A 94 -2.77 6.63 -1.21
CA PRO A 94 -1.87 5.51 -1.02
C PRO A 94 -0.77 5.40 -2.10
N VAL A 95 -0.95 6.08 -3.24
CA VAL A 95 -0.03 6.03 -4.38
C VAL A 95 0.15 7.42 -4.99
N ARG A 96 1.34 7.69 -5.56
CA ARG A 96 1.64 8.97 -6.23
C ARG A 96 1.20 9.00 -7.70
N ASN A 97 -0.04 8.59 -7.97
CA ASN A 97 -0.66 8.74 -9.28
C ASN A 97 -1.59 9.97 -9.28
N PRO A 98 -1.51 10.90 -10.25
CA PRO A 98 -2.43 12.04 -10.33
C PRO A 98 -3.89 11.63 -10.60
N LYS A 99 -4.12 10.39 -11.05
CA LYS A 99 -5.43 9.83 -11.38
C LYS A 99 -5.88 8.80 -10.35
N HIS A 100 -7.18 8.60 -10.28
CA HIS A 100 -7.87 7.61 -9.46
C HIS A 100 -8.99 6.97 -10.28
N ILE A 101 -9.09 5.64 -10.24
CA ILE A 101 -10.20 4.88 -10.82
C ILE A 101 -11.42 4.84 -9.88
N TYR A 102 -12.60 5.09 -10.42
CA TYR A 102 -13.88 4.92 -9.75
C TYR A 102 -14.72 3.85 -10.45
N PHE A 103 -15.20 2.89 -9.66
CA PHE A 103 -16.11 1.88 -10.17
C PHE A 103 -17.50 2.51 -10.37
N THR A 104 -18.19 2.00 -11.39
CA THR A 104 -19.55 2.38 -11.77
C THR A 104 -20.41 1.13 -11.86
N THR A 105 -21.69 1.29 -12.21
CA THR A 105 -22.60 0.16 -12.52
C THR A 105 -22.12 -0.72 -13.67
N HIS A 106 -21.23 -0.23 -14.53
CA HIS A 106 -20.74 -0.97 -15.70
C HIS A 106 -19.36 -1.58 -15.48
N THR A 107 -18.69 -1.23 -14.38
CA THR A 107 -17.34 -1.70 -14.10
C THR A 107 -17.32 -3.18 -13.82
N LYS A 108 -16.40 -3.89 -14.48
CA LYS A 108 -16.17 -5.32 -14.29
C LYS A 108 -14.76 -5.55 -13.80
N LEU A 109 -14.62 -6.42 -12.82
CA LEU A 109 -13.35 -6.90 -12.31
C LEU A 109 -13.39 -8.43 -12.28
N GLU A 110 -12.74 -9.05 -13.25
CA GLU A 110 -12.80 -10.49 -13.49
C GLU A 110 -11.42 -11.10 -13.29
N LYS A 111 -11.32 -12.31 -12.72
CA LYS A 111 -10.02 -12.97 -12.55
C LYS A 111 -9.40 -13.25 -13.92
N ASP A 112 -8.10 -13.01 -14.08
CA ASP A 112 -7.42 -13.32 -15.33
C ASP A 112 -7.12 -14.83 -15.42
N GLU A 113 -7.74 -15.48 -16.40
CA GLU A 113 -7.53 -16.90 -16.71
C GLU A 113 -6.60 -17.12 -17.90
N ASN A 114 -6.33 -16.08 -18.69
CA ASN A 114 -5.66 -16.21 -19.99
C ASN A 114 -4.17 -15.86 -19.94
N GLY A 115 -3.72 -15.24 -18.85
CA GLY A 115 -2.35 -14.77 -18.72
C GLY A 115 -2.02 -13.58 -19.64
N GLY A 116 -0.77 -13.14 -19.60
CA GLY A 116 -0.27 -12.00 -20.34
C GLY A 116 1.17 -11.71 -19.99
N LEU A 117 1.62 -10.48 -20.26
CA LEU A 117 2.93 -10.02 -19.79
C LEU A 117 3.03 -10.16 -18.26
N GLU A 118 4.24 -10.42 -17.79
CA GLU A 118 4.51 -10.53 -16.36
C GLU A 118 4.19 -9.19 -15.67
N ILE A 119 3.45 -9.26 -14.56
CA ILE A 119 3.21 -8.12 -13.68
C ILE A 119 3.99 -8.41 -12.41
N GLU A 120 4.91 -7.53 -12.04
CA GLU A 120 5.69 -7.65 -10.80
C GLU A 120 4.75 -7.89 -9.60
N ASP A 121 5.21 -8.66 -8.62
CA ASP A 121 4.40 -8.96 -7.42
C ASP A 121 4.11 -7.69 -6.63
N TYR A 122 5.07 -6.76 -6.63
CA TYR A 122 4.97 -5.50 -5.91
C TYR A 122 5.54 -4.32 -6.68
N ALA A 123 4.99 -3.14 -6.42
CA ALA A 123 5.57 -1.86 -6.80
C ALA A 123 5.47 -0.89 -5.62
N PHE A 124 6.49 -0.06 -5.46
CA PHE A 124 6.66 0.85 -4.32
C PHE A 124 7.15 2.23 -4.75
N ASP A 125 6.59 3.28 -4.14
CA ASP A 125 7.12 4.65 -4.21
C ASP A 125 8.02 4.84 -3.00
N LEU A 126 9.24 4.31 -3.06
CA LEU A 126 10.17 4.31 -1.92
C LEU A 126 10.70 5.70 -1.59
N PHE A 127 10.64 6.08 -0.31
CA PHE A 127 11.21 7.33 0.20
C PHE A 127 12.47 7.08 1.02
N HIS A 128 13.41 8.02 0.93
CA HIS A 128 14.58 8.03 1.77
C HIS A 128 14.24 8.42 3.21
N MET A 129 14.81 7.70 4.18
CA MET A 129 14.62 7.98 5.61
C MET A 129 15.02 9.41 5.99
N LYS A 130 16.04 9.97 5.34
CA LYS A 130 16.51 11.35 5.57
C LYS A 130 15.43 12.43 5.36
N ASP A 131 14.41 12.13 4.54
CA ASP A 131 13.37 13.09 4.16
C ASP A 131 12.15 13.01 5.08
N ILE A 132 12.15 12.13 6.10
CA ILE A 132 10.98 11.93 6.99
C ILE A 132 10.46 13.22 7.64
N GLU A 133 11.37 14.12 8.04
CA GLU A 133 11.00 15.40 8.69
C GLU A 133 10.26 16.32 7.72
N LYS A 134 10.51 16.22 6.41
CA LYS A 134 9.79 17.00 5.38
C LYS A 134 8.41 16.42 5.08
N LEU A 135 8.18 15.15 5.45
CA LEU A 135 6.94 14.41 5.15
C LEU A 135 5.97 14.41 6.32
N VAL A 136 6.42 14.76 7.52
CA VAL A 136 5.64 14.63 8.76
C VAL A 136 4.39 15.51 8.81
N ASP A 137 4.43 16.66 8.14
CA ASP A 137 3.33 17.62 8.06
C ASP A 137 2.53 17.50 6.75
N ASP A 138 2.93 16.60 5.84
CA ASP A 138 2.21 16.32 4.59
C ASP A 138 1.22 15.16 4.77
N ASN A 139 -0.03 15.49 5.05
CA ASN A 139 -1.10 14.49 5.20
C ASN A 139 -1.73 14.04 3.87
N ARG A 140 -1.28 14.56 2.72
CA ARG A 140 -1.87 14.22 1.41
C ARG A 140 -1.56 12.80 1.00
N PHE A 141 -0.41 12.26 1.40
CA PHE A 141 0.10 10.97 0.94
C PHE A 141 0.45 10.04 2.08
N LEU A 142 0.24 8.75 1.85
CA LEU A 142 0.94 7.68 2.55
C LEU A 142 2.28 7.42 1.85
N ILE A 143 3.22 6.78 2.55
CA ILE A 143 4.56 6.54 2.02
C ILE A 143 4.98 5.08 2.11
N ASP A 144 5.86 4.67 1.21
CA ASP A 144 6.55 3.38 1.27
C ASP A 144 7.99 3.61 1.73
N MET A 145 8.43 2.88 2.76
CA MET A 145 9.80 3.00 3.28
C MET A 145 10.39 1.63 3.55
N VAL A 146 11.62 1.42 3.08
CA VAL A 146 12.36 0.17 3.23
C VAL A 146 13.43 0.31 4.30
N GLY A 147 13.67 -0.74 5.09
CA GLY A 147 14.80 -0.78 6.02
C GLY A 147 14.93 -2.08 6.77
N LYS A 148 16.08 -2.25 7.43
CA LYS A 148 16.36 -3.35 8.35
C LYS A 148 15.62 -3.12 9.65
N VAL A 149 14.86 -4.12 10.13
CA VAL A 149 14.18 -4.08 11.42
C VAL A 149 15.22 -4.10 12.55
N GLN A 150 15.02 -3.21 13.52
CA GLN A 150 15.84 -3.07 14.72
C GLN A 150 14.94 -2.80 15.93
N ASN A 151 15.45 -3.05 17.14
CA ASN A 151 14.78 -2.70 18.40
C ASN A 151 13.31 -3.16 18.46
N LEU A 152 13.01 -4.35 17.92
CA LEU A 152 11.68 -4.93 17.95
C LEU A 152 11.25 -5.17 19.39
N GLN A 153 10.16 -4.55 19.80
CA GLN A 153 9.57 -4.73 21.11
C GLN A 153 8.49 -5.81 21.08
N GLU A 154 8.13 -6.31 22.25
CA GLU A 154 6.95 -7.13 22.41
C GLU A 154 5.67 -6.32 22.20
N VAL A 155 4.61 -6.94 21.69
CA VAL A 155 3.30 -6.30 21.58
C VAL A 155 2.82 -5.95 22.99
N ILE A 156 2.45 -4.69 23.17
CA ILE A 156 1.92 -4.18 24.43
C ILE A 156 0.44 -3.91 24.26
N LYS A 157 -0.37 -4.42 25.20
CA LYS A 157 -1.79 -4.08 25.34
C LYS A 157 -1.97 -3.11 26.50
N THR A 158 -2.70 -2.03 26.27
CA THR A 158 -3.02 -1.01 27.28
C THR A 158 -4.45 -0.56 27.15
N THR A 159 -5.10 -0.18 28.24
CA THR A 159 -6.44 0.42 28.20
C THR A 159 -6.35 1.94 28.29
N LYS A 160 -6.97 2.65 27.38
CA LYS A 160 -7.08 4.11 27.39
C LYS A 160 -8.52 4.52 27.07
N ASN A 161 -9.14 5.32 27.95
CA ASN A 161 -10.53 5.76 27.82
C ASN A 161 -11.48 4.59 27.55
N GLU A 162 -11.36 3.50 28.31
CA GLU A 162 -12.17 2.27 28.16
C GLU A 162 -11.96 1.49 26.84
N HIS A 163 -11.05 1.95 25.98
CA HIS A 163 -10.66 1.23 24.77
C HIS A 163 -9.33 0.50 24.96
N GLU A 164 -9.29 -0.78 24.60
CA GLU A 164 -8.03 -1.53 24.49
C GLU A 164 -7.25 -1.02 23.27
N ILE A 165 -6.01 -0.61 23.50
CA ILE A 165 -5.04 -0.24 22.48
C ILE A 165 -3.94 -1.28 22.53
N THR A 166 -3.79 -2.01 21.42
CA THR A 166 -2.65 -2.90 21.19
C THR A 166 -1.61 -2.15 20.35
N ARG A 167 -0.33 -2.24 20.69
CA ARG A 167 0.74 -1.60 19.92
C ARG A 167 1.99 -2.47 19.79
N LEU A 168 2.62 -2.41 18.62
CA LEU A 168 3.95 -2.94 18.34
C LEU A 168 4.87 -1.78 17.99
N LYS A 169 6.02 -1.70 18.66
CA LYS A 169 7.06 -0.70 18.38
C LYS A 169 8.32 -1.40 17.86
N PHE A 170 8.88 -0.86 16.79
CA PHE A 170 10.20 -1.24 16.27
C PHE A 170 10.79 -0.08 15.49
N ASP A 171 12.05 -0.21 15.10
CA ASP A 171 12.72 0.75 14.24
C ASP A 171 13.05 0.10 12.89
N ILE A 172 13.07 0.88 11.82
CA ILE A 172 13.71 0.51 10.55
C ILE A 172 14.96 1.36 10.32
N SER A 173 16.02 0.76 9.77
CA SER A 173 17.27 1.47 9.49
C SER A 173 17.83 1.14 8.10
N ASP A 174 18.41 2.15 7.45
CA ASP A 174 19.22 2.00 6.22
C ASP A 174 20.74 1.95 6.51
N GLY A 175 21.11 1.87 7.80
CA GLY A 175 22.49 1.90 8.28
C GLY A 175 23.02 3.30 8.61
N ARG A 176 22.43 4.37 8.06
CA ARG A 176 22.78 5.77 8.38
C ARG A 176 21.70 6.45 9.22
N PHE A 177 20.45 6.24 8.85
CA PHE A 177 19.25 6.79 9.48
C PHE A 177 18.44 5.66 10.13
N ARG A 178 17.59 6.07 11.07
CA ARG A 178 16.69 5.18 11.80
C ARG A 178 15.35 5.87 11.98
N ILE A 179 14.29 5.19 11.60
CA ILE A 179 12.91 5.68 11.70
C ILE A 179 12.11 4.77 12.63
N LYS A 180 11.36 5.39 13.55
CA LYS A 180 10.46 4.68 14.46
C LYS A 180 9.21 4.23 13.71
N VAL A 181 8.75 3.03 14.03
CA VAL A 181 7.50 2.46 13.55
C VAL A 181 6.65 2.06 14.75
N THR A 182 5.40 2.52 14.76
CA THR A 182 4.41 2.13 15.76
C THR A 182 3.17 1.63 15.05
N LEU A 183 2.87 0.34 15.18
CA LEU A 183 1.68 -0.28 14.62
C LEU A 183 0.66 -0.50 15.72
N PHE A 184 -0.62 -0.42 15.36
CA PHE A 184 -1.74 -0.49 16.30
C PHE A 184 -2.69 -1.65 16.00
N ASP A 185 -3.47 -2.01 17.03
CA ASP A 185 -4.60 -2.94 16.99
C ASP A 185 -4.22 -4.33 16.45
N ASN A 186 -5.16 -5.02 15.80
CA ASN A 186 -4.95 -6.37 15.30
C ASN A 186 -3.77 -6.47 14.32
N PHE A 187 -3.50 -5.38 13.57
CA PHE A 187 -2.37 -5.31 12.66
C PHE A 187 -1.02 -5.43 13.37
N ALA A 188 -0.90 -4.85 14.57
CA ALA A 188 0.31 -4.98 15.40
C ALA A 188 0.61 -6.44 15.77
N THR A 189 -0.41 -7.18 16.21
CA THR A 189 -0.28 -8.60 16.55
C THR A 189 0.07 -9.44 15.33
N MET A 190 -0.61 -9.21 14.19
CA MET A 190 -0.33 -9.92 12.94
C MET A 190 1.14 -9.75 12.50
N VAL A 191 1.64 -8.51 12.50
CA VAL A 191 3.03 -8.24 12.09
C VAL A 191 4.05 -8.86 13.04
N GLN A 192 3.80 -8.86 14.35
CA GLN A 192 4.69 -9.52 15.29
C GLN A 192 4.79 -11.03 15.00
N GLU A 193 3.67 -11.70 14.72
CA GLU A 193 3.69 -13.11 14.38
C GLU A 193 4.45 -13.38 13.08
N GLU A 194 4.32 -12.52 12.07
CA GLU A 194 5.12 -12.64 10.84
C GLU A 194 6.63 -12.47 11.10
N PHE A 195 7.03 -11.51 11.94
CA PHE A 195 8.43 -11.39 12.35
C PHE A 195 8.94 -12.62 13.10
N ARG A 196 8.13 -13.20 14.00
CA ARG A 196 8.48 -14.45 14.69
C ARG A 196 8.64 -15.62 13.73
N LYS A 197 7.75 -15.75 12.75
CA LYS A 197 7.78 -16.82 11.75
C LYS A 197 8.97 -16.74 10.83
N SER A 198 9.47 -15.53 10.52
CA SER A 198 10.65 -15.38 9.67
C SER A 198 11.85 -16.16 10.22
N GLY A 199 12.02 -16.21 11.55
CA GLY A 199 13.14 -16.89 12.21
C GLY A 199 14.51 -16.28 11.89
N GLU A 200 14.56 -15.24 11.07
CA GLU A 200 15.77 -14.63 10.55
C GLU A 200 16.37 -13.65 11.54
N LYS A 201 17.71 -13.63 11.59
CA LYS A 201 18.45 -12.70 12.44
C LYS A 201 18.38 -11.26 11.91
N ASP A 202 18.30 -11.11 10.58
CA ASP A 202 18.37 -9.84 9.87
C ASP A 202 17.14 -9.66 8.96
N ILE A 203 16.04 -9.20 9.56
CA ILE A 203 14.78 -8.96 8.83
C ILE A 203 14.85 -7.60 8.11
N PHE A 204 14.60 -7.60 6.80
CA PHE A 204 14.37 -6.37 6.02
C PHE A 204 12.91 -6.28 5.61
N VAL A 205 12.35 -5.07 5.71
CA VAL A 205 10.92 -4.85 5.43
C VAL A 205 10.71 -3.66 4.52
N VAL A 206 9.64 -3.72 3.73
CA VAL A 206 8.98 -2.52 3.20
C VAL A 206 7.75 -2.25 4.05
N VAL A 207 7.73 -1.10 4.72
CA VAL A 207 6.55 -0.55 5.37
C VAL A 207 5.79 0.25 4.30
N ALA A 208 4.80 -0.38 3.66
CA ALA A 208 4.08 0.19 2.54
C ALA A 208 2.82 0.94 2.98
N SER A 209 2.49 2.04 2.30
CA SER A 209 1.32 2.88 2.57
C SER A 209 1.20 3.26 4.05
N ALA A 210 2.32 3.63 4.67
CA ALA A 210 2.36 4.10 6.05
C ALA A 210 1.98 5.57 6.14
N ARG A 211 1.30 5.94 7.22
CA ARG A 211 1.09 7.35 7.57
C ARG A 211 2.33 7.85 8.30
N VAL A 212 2.81 9.02 7.91
CA VAL A 212 3.84 9.77 8.65
C VAL A 212 3.14 10.68 9.66
N GLY A 213 3.69 10.76 10.86
CA GLY A 213 3.27 11.72 11.87
C GLY A 213 4.30 11.82 13.00
N ARG A 214 4.00 12.62 14.01
CA ARG A 214 4.81 12.68 15.24
C ARG A 214 4.23 11.76 16.30
N TYR A 215 5.09 10.97 16.92
CA TYR A 215 4.77 10.17 18.10
C TYR A 215 5.87 10.36 19.14
N GLU A 216 5.48 10.70 20.38
CA GLU A 216 6.43 11.04 21.45
C GLU A 216 7.44 12.14 21.03
N GLY A 217 7.00 13.10 20.21
CA GLY A 217 7.80 14.23 19.73
C GLY A 217 8.67 13.97 18.49
N ALA A 218 8.85 12.72 18.07
CA ALA A 218 9.70 12.35 16.94
C ALA A 218 8.88 11.89 15.71
N PRO A 219 9.40 12.03 14.48
CA PRO A 219 8.78 11.42 13.30
C PRO A 219 8.67 9.91 13.44
N ASN A 220 7.51 9.38 13.04
CA ASN A 220 7.16 7.99 13.20
C ASN A 220 6.25 7.53 12.06
N LEU A 221 6.45 6.29 11.61
CA LEU A 221 5.53 5.60 10.71
C LEU A 221 4.45 4.90 11.53
N THR A 222 3.19 5.09 11.16
CA THR A 222 2.04 4.39 11.76
C THR A 222 1.19 3.73 10.70
N ASN A 223 0.52 2.64 11.05
CA ASN A 223 -0.43 2.03 10.14
C ASN A 223 -1.63 2.95 9.86
N TYR A 224 -2.11 2.83 8.63
CA TYR A 224 -3.38 3.27 8.08
C TYR A 224 -4.09 2.01 7.53
N PRO A 225 -5.40 2.02 7.23
CA PRO A 225 -6.06 0.84 6.63
C PRO A 225 -5.35 0.27 5.38
N ALA A 226 -4.70 1.12 4.59
CA ALA A 226 -3.89 0.71 3.44
C ALA A 226 -2.52 0.11 3.80
N THR A 227 -2.05 0.19 5.03
CA THR A 227 -0.68 -0.23 5.36
C THR A 227 -0.50 -1.74 5.22
N ARG A 228 0.65 -2.14 4.66
CA ARG A 228 1.11 -3.52 4.59
C ARG A 228 2.59 -3.58 4.98
N ILE A 229 2.99 -4.68 5.63
CA ILE A 229 4.39 -4.98 5.90
C ILE A 229 4.78 -6.13 4.97
N TYR A 230 5.72 -5.86 4.08
CA TYR A 230 6.31 -6.90 3.25
C TYR A 230 7.66 -7.26 3.86
N ILE A 231 7.78 -8.49 4.37
CA ILE A 231 9.03 -9.06 4.88
C ILE A 231 9.78 -9.65 3.70
N GLU A 232 11.04 -9.23 3.54
CA GLU A 232 11.92 -9.74 2.49
C GLU A 232 11.30 -9.79 1.08
N PRO A 233 10.54 -8.77 0.62
CA PRO A 233 10.13 -8.69 -0.80
C PRO A 233 11.35 -8.49 -1.73
N ILE A 234 12.56 -8.46 -1.16
CA ILE A 234 13.82 -8.13 -1.78
C ILE A 234 14.34 -9.37 -2.52
N THR A 235 13.70 -9.70 -3.63
CA THR A 235 14.37 -10.46 -4.68
C THR A 235 15.64 -9.72 -5.12
N ALA A 236 16.60 -10.44 -5.68
CA ALA A 236 17.95 -9.94 -6.02
C ALA A 236 17.98 -8.60 -6.80
N ARG A 237 16.88 -8.22 -7.49
CA ARG A 237 16.72 -6.94 -8.20
C ARG A 237 16.69 -5.70 -7.28
N LEU A 238 16.05 -5.76 -6.12
CA LEU A 238 15.96 -4.61 -5.20
C LEU A 238 17.21 -4.44 -4.33
N PHE A 239 17.91 -5.54 -4.01
CA PHE A 239 19.23 -5.47 -3.38
C PHE A 239 20.24 -4.71 -4.25
N GLY A 240 20.16 -4.85 -5.58
CA GLY A 240 20.96 -4.05 -6.51
C GLY A 240 20.80 -2.54 -6.30
N LEU A 241 19.58 -2.05 -6.10
CA LEU A 241 19.29 -0.63 -5.85
C LEU A 241 19.72 -0.14 -4.45
N LEU A 242 19.55 -0.96 -3.41
CA LEU A 242 20.03 -0.65 -2.06
C LEU A 242 21.56 -0.66 -1.96
N ILE A 243 22.24 -1.56 -2.70
CA ILE A 243 23.71 -1.63 -2.75
C ILE A 243 24.29 -0.52 -3.62
N LEU A 244 23.65 -0.17 -4.75
CA LEU A 244 24.11 0.94 -5.60
C LEU A 244 24.02 2.29 -4.88
N ASN A 245 23.04 2.50 -3.99
CA ASN A 245 22.92 3.73 -3.19
C ASN A 245 23.78 3.75 -1.92
N THR A 246 24.34 2.63 -1.48
CA THR A 246 25.30 2.60 -0.36
C THR A 246 26.76 2.64 -0.81
N LYS A 247 27.03 2.43 -2.12
CA LYS A 247 28.39 2.49 -2.70
C LYS A 247 28.70 3.73 -3.55
N LEU A 248 27.78 4.69 -3.67
CA LEU A 248 28.07 6.00 -4.26
C LEU A 248 28.20 7.04 -3.14
N ASN A 249 29.40 7.03 -2.54
CA ASN A 249 30.04 8.06 -1.71
C ASN A 249 29.17 8.77 -0.65
#